data_AF-A0A7X1X2X9-F1
#
_entry.id   AF-A0A7X1X2X9-F1
#
_cell.length_a   1.000
_cell.length_b   1.000
_cell.length_c   1.000
_cell.angle_alpha   90.00
_cell.angle_beta   90.00
_cell.angle_gamma   90.00
#
_symmetry.space_group_name_H-M   'P 1'
#
loop_
_entity.id
_entity.type
_entity.pdbx_description
1 polymer ?
#
loop_
_entity_poly.entity_id
_entity_poly.type
_entity_poly.pdbx_seq_one_letter_code
_entity_poly.pdbx_strand_id
1 'polypeptide(L)'
;EKLSGAQAPMLLGLSLLIVFLCLAALYESWSIPTAVLLVVPLGVLGAVLAVTFRGMPNDVFFKVGLITIIGLSAKNAILIIEFAKTLYDEGHDLV
;
A
#
# COMPACT_ATOMS: atom_id res chain seq x y z
N GLU A 1 -15.62 0.07 -28.13
CA GLU A 1 -15.39 0.64 -26.78
C GLU A 1 -15.51 -0.36 -25.61
N LYS A 2 -16.43 -1.35 -25.62
CA LYS A 2 -16.52 -2.36 -24.55
C LYS A 2 -15.33 -3.34 -24.41
N LEU A 3 -14.56 -3.56 -25.48
CA LEU A 3 -13.40 -4.46 -25.46
C LEU A 3 -12.18 -3.85 -24.75
N SER A 4 -12.05 -2.51 -24.76
CA SER A 4 -10.94 -1.80 -24.09
C SER A 4 -11.13 -1.78 -22.56
N GLY A 5 -12.37 -1.60 -22.10
CA GLY A 5 -12.70 -1.66 -20.67
C GLY A 5 -12.61 -3.07 -20.06
N ALA A 6 -12.73 -4.13 -20.87
CA ALA A 6 -12.64 -5.52 -20.39
C ALA A 6 -11.18 -5.99 -20.16
N GLN A 7 -10.22 -5.44 -20.91
CA GLN A 7 -8.79 -5.72 -20.71
C GLN A 7 -8.17 -4.84 -19.62
N ALA A 8 -8.73 -3.66 -19.35
CA ALA A 8 -8.26 -2.77 -18.29
C ALA A 8 -8.12 -3.44 -16.91
N PRO A 9 -9.10 -4.20 -16.36
CA PRO A 9 -8.94 -4.87 -15.07
C PRO A 9 -7.90 -6.00 -15.13
N MET A 10 -7.77 -6.70 -16.26
CA MET A 10 -6.76 -7.75 -16.44
C MET A 10 -5.34 -7.17 -16.47
N LEU A 11 -5.14 -6.07 -17.19
CA LEU A 11 -3.86 -5.36 -17.24
C LEU A 11 -3.50 -4.73 -15.89
N LEU A 12 -4.48 -4.20 -15.16
CA LEU A 12 -4.29 -3.71 -13.79
C LEU A 12 -3.97 -4.84 -12.80
N GLY A 13 -4.62 -5.99 -12.92
CA GLY A 13 -4.29 -7.16 -12.12
C GLY A 13 -2.88 -7.66 -12.38
N LEU A 14 -2.48 -7.74 -13.66
CA LEU A 14 -1.13 -8.15 -14.06
C LEU A 14 -0.07 -7.15 -13.61
N SER A 15 -0.33 -5.83 -13.71
CA SER A 15 0.62 -4.81 -13.27
C SER A 15 0.81 -4.82 -11.75
N LEU A 16 -0.26 -4.98 -10.97
CA LEU A 16 -0.17 -5.18 -9.52
C LEU A 16 0.64 -6.42 -9.16
N LEU A 17 0.43 -7.52 -9.88
CA LEU A 17 1.15 -8.77 -9.68
C LEU A 17 2.65 -8.60 -9.99
N ILE A 18 3.01 -7.94 -11.09
CA ILE A 18 4.40 -7.64 -11.43
C ILE A 18 5.04 -6.72 -10.40
N VAL A 19 4.35 -5.65 -9.95
CA VAL A 19 4.87 -4.75 -8.90
C VAL A 19 5.09 -5.51 -7.59
N PHE A 20 4.15 -6.39 -7.22
CA PHE A 20 4.29 -7.26 -6.06
C PHE A 20 5.50 -8.18 -6.16
N LEU A 21 5.69 -8.86 -7.30
CA LEU A 21 6.84 -9.74 -7.55
C LEU A 21 8.17 -8.96 -7.55
N CYS A 22 8.21 -7.77 -8.14
CA CYS A 22 9.39 -6.89 -8.11
C CYS A 22 9.75 -6.49 -6.69
N LEU A 23 8.76 -6.09 -5.87
CA LEU A 23 9.01 -5.76 -4.46
C LEU A 23 9.44 -6.99 -3.66
N ALA A 24 8.79 -8.14 -3.85
CA ALA A 24 9.17 -9.39 -3.17
C ALA A 24 10.60 -9.82 -3.49
N ALA A 25 10.99 -9.68 -4.77
CA ALA A 25 12.36 -9.96 -5.22
C ALA A 25 13.36 -8.93 -4.70
N LEU A 26 13.01 -7.63 -4.66
CA LEU A 26 13.89 -6.55 -4.20
C LEU A 26 14.16 -6.62 -2.69
N TYR A 27 13.16 -6.98 -1.88
CA TYR A 27 13.26 -7.07 -0.42
C TYR A 27 13.65 -8.46 0.09
N GLU A 28 13.91 -9.39 -0.82
CA GLU A 28 14.27 -10.79 -0.55
C GLU A 28 13.29 -11.51 0.40
N SER A 29 12.05 -11.02 0.45
CA SER A 29 11.05 -11.43 1.43
C SER A 29 9.65 -11.14 0.91
N TRP A 30 8.80 -12.16 1.01
CA TRP A 30 7.38 -12.12 0.65
C TRP A 30 6.55 -11.36 1.70
N SER A 31 7.08 -11.21 2.91
CA SER A 31 6.39 -10.58 4.04
C SER A 31 6.34 -9.06 3.93
N ILE A 32 7.36 -8.42 3.32
CA ILE A 32 7.40 -6.96 3.19
C ILE A 32 6.28 -6.44 2.27
N PRO A 33 6.14 -6.89 1.02
CA PRO A 33 5.12 -6.37 0.12
C PRO A 33 3.69 -6.74 0.54
N THR A 34 3.48 -7.89 1.19
CA THR A 34 2.16 -8.27 1.72
C THR A 34 1.71 -7.37 2.87
N ALA A 35 2.61 -7.03 3.80
CA ALA A 35 2.32 -6.11 4.88
C ALA A 35 2.03 -4.68 4.38
N VAL A 36 2.78 -4.19 3.40
CA VAL A 36 2.53 -2.88 2.77
C VAL A 36 1.17 -2.84 2.07
N LEU A 37 0.82 -3.90 1.33
CA LEU A 37 -0.48 -4.03 0.68
C LEU A 37 -1.66 -4.08 1.66
N LEU A 38 -1.45 -4.54 2.90
CA LEU A 38 -2.47 -4.55 3.96
C LEU A 38 -2.62 -3.19 4.65
N VAL A 39 -1.52 -2.43 4.81
CA VAL A 39 -1.55 -1.11 5.46
C VAL A 39 -2.25 -0.05 4.60
N VAL A 40 -2.04 -0.10 3.28
CA VAL A 40 -2.65 0.87 2.33
C VAL A 40 -4.18 0.93 2.43
N PRO A 41 -4.95 -0.16 2.31
CA PRO A 41 -6.41 -0.12 2.43
C PRO A 41 -6.86 0.32 3.82
N LEU A 42 -6.10 -0.01 4.87
CA LEU A 42 -6.37 0.46 6.23
C LEU A 42 -6.26 1.99 6.33
N GLY A 43 -5.23 2.58 5.74
CA GLY A 43 -5.03 4.04 5.70
C GLY A 43 -6.10 4.77 4.89
N VAL A 44 -6.50 4.19 3.75
CA VAL A 44 -7.61 4.73 2.93
C VAL A 44 -8.92 4.69 3.70
N LEU A 45 -9.24 3.56 4.34
CA LEU A 45 -10.45 3.43 5.16
C LEU A 45 -10.46 4.47 6.29
N GLY A 46 -9.34 4.65 7.01
CA GLY A 46 -9.22 5.66 8.05
C GLY A 46 -9.48 7.08 7.55
N ALA A 47 -8.90 7.44 6.40
CA ALA A 47 -9.08 8.75 5.79
C ALA A 47 -10.53 8.97 5.31
N VAL A 48 -11.14 7.96 4.69
CA VAL A 48 -12.54 8.01 4.25
C VAL A 48 -13.48 8.13 5.45
N LEU A 49 -13.28 7.36 6.51
CA LEU A 49 -14.08 7.45 7.73
C LEU A 49 -13.95 8.83 8.37
N ALA A 50 -12.73 9.36 8.52
CA ALA A 50 -12.50 10.67 9.11
C ALA A 50 -13.21 11.79 8.34
N VAL A 51 -13.16 11.76 7.00
CA VAL A 51 -13.83 12.74 6.14
C VAL A 51 -15.34 12.58 6.14
N THR A 52 -15.83 11.34 6.18
CA THR A 52 -17.26 11.05 6.33
C THR A 52 -17.79 11.60 7.66
N PHE A 53 -17.07 11.40 8.77
CA PHE A 53 -17.41 11.98 10.08
C PHE A 53 -17.31 13.50 10.12
N ARG A 54 -16.38 14.10 9.37
CA ARG A 54 -16.21 15.56 9.27
C ARG A 54 -17.25 16.22 8.34
N GLY A 55 -17.98 15.44 7.53
CA GLY A 55 -18.92 15.97 6.53
C GLY A 55 -18.25 16.78 5.42
N MET A 56 -16.96 16.53 5.15
CA MET A 56 -16.21 17.27 4.12
C MET A 56 -16.52 16.75 2.71
N PRO A 57 -16.54 17.62 1.69
CA PRO A 57 -16.78 17.21 0.32
C PRO A 57 -15.67 16.29 -0.19
N ASN A 58 -16.05 15.24 -0.90
CA ASN A 58 -15.14 14.27 -1.49
C ASN A 58 -14.68 14.77 -2.87
N ASP A 59 -13.89 15.85 -2.85
CA ASP A 59 -13.46 16.61 -4.02
C ASP A 59 -12.06 16.18 -4.53
N VAL A 60 -11.53 16.91 -5.51
CA VAL A 60 -10.20 16.63 -6.07
C VAL A 60 -9.10 16.80 -5.02
N PHE A 61 -9.24 17.75 -4.09
CA PHE A 61 -8.28 17.95 -3.00
C PHE A 61 -8.25 16.75 -2.05
N PHE A 62 -9.41 16.18 -1.71
CA PHE A 62 -9.45 14.96 -0.92
C PHE A 62 -8.80 13.77 -1.64
N LYS A 63 -9.01 13.62 -2.96
CA LYS A 63 -8.35 12.56 -3.75
C LYS A 63 -6.83 12.71 -3.79
N VAL A 64 -6.33 13.93 -3.95
CA VAL A 64 -4.88 14.21 -3.89
C VAL A 64 -4.34 13.90 -2.48
N GLY A 65 -5.05 14.33 -1.43
CA GLY A 65 -4.70 14.03 -0.04
C GLY A 65 -4.68 12.52 0.25
N LEU A 66 -5.65 11.76 -0.28
CA LEU A 66 -5.67 10.30 -0.18
C LEU A 66 -4.44 9.66 -0.81
N ILE A 67 -4.03 10.11 -2.01
CA ILE A 67 -2.82 9.59 -2.67
C ILE A 67 -1.59 9.88 -1.82
N THR A 68 -1.49 11.08 -1.23
CA THR A 68 -0.40 11.44 -0.31
C THR A 68 -0.38 10.55 0.93
N ILE A 69 -1.54 10.30 1.56
CA ILE A 69 -1.66 9.43 2.74
C ILE A 69 -1.26 8.00 2.40
N ILE A 70 -1.68 7.49 1.23
CA ILE A 70 -1.29 6.14 0.75
C ILE A 70 0.23 6.04 0.65
N GLY A 71 0.88 7.02 0.01
CA GLY A 71 2.34 7.02 -0.14
C GLY A 71 3.10 7.14 1.18
N LEU A 72 2.64 8.02 2.08
CA LEU A 72 3.26 8.21 3.40
C LEU A 72 3.10 6.95 4.27
N SER A 73 1.91 6.34 4.26
CA SER A 73 1.61 5.12 5.01
C SER A 73 2.42 3.93 4.48
N ALA A 74 2.53 3.80 3.16
CA ALA A 74 3.36 2.76 2.54
C ALA A 74 4.82 2.91 2.94
N LYS A 75 5.39 4.13 2.90
CA LYS A 75 6.77 4.37 3.32
C LYS A 75 6.98 4.05 4.80
N ASN A 76 6.05 4.44 5.68
CA ASN A 76 6.11 4.10 7.10
C ASN A 76 6.03 2.58 7.34
N ALA A 77 5.16 1.88 6.62
CA ALA A 77 5.07 0.43 6.72
C ALA A 77 6.38 -0.24 6.31
N ILE A 78 6.97 0.17 5.18
CA ILE A 78 8.27 -0.32 4.70
C ILE A 78 9.34 -0.10 5.78
N LEU A 79 9.44 1.11 6.32
CA LEU A 79 10.45 1.46 7.32
C LEU A 79 10.34 0.62 8.59
N ILE A 80 9.12 0.39 9.10
CA ILE A 80 8.89 -0.46 10.29
C ILE A 80 9.37 -1.88 10.03
N ILE A 81 9.10 -2.41 8.84
CA ILE A 81 9.47 -3.79 8.49
C ILE A 81 10.97 -3.90 8.26
N GLU A 82 11.58 -2.92 7.59
CA GLU A 82 13.03 -2.84 7.43
C GLU A 82 13.71 -2.80 8.81
N PHE A 83 13.24 -1.97 9.73
CA PHE A 83 13.76 -1.91 11.09
C PHE A 83 13.62 -3.24 11.84
N ALA A 84 12.46 -3.89 11.74
CA ALA A 84 12.26 -5.21 12.34
C ALA A 84 13.19 -6.28 11.74
N LYS A 85 13.43 -6.23 10.42
CA LYS A 85 14.35 -7.15 9.76
C LYS A 85 15.81 -6.88 10.14
N THR A 86 16.21 -5.61 10.23
CA THR A 86 17.54 -5.24 10.73
C THR A 86 17.77 -5.75 12.15
N LEU A 87 16.79 -5.58 13.05
CA LEU A 87 16.90 -6.13 14.41
C LEU A 87 17.03 -7.66 14.41
N TYR A 88 16.25 -8.35 13.58
CA TYR A 88 16.35 -9.81 13.44
C TYR A 88 17.72 -10.26 12.93
N ASP A 89 18.27 -9.57 11.92
CA ASP A 89 19.58 -9.86 11.36
C ASP A 89 20.73 -9.53 12.34
N GLU A 90 20.54 -8.54 13.22
CA GLU A 90 21.43 -8.24 14.36
C GLU A 90 21.33 -9.27 15.50
N GLY A 91 20.46 -10.28 15.36
CA GLY A 91 20.30 -11.39 16.31
C GLY A 91 19.32 -11.11 17.45
N HIS A 92 18.52 -10.04 17.35
CA HIS A 92 17.40 -9.83 18.26
C HIS A 92 16.22 -10.73 17.85
N ASP A 93 15.64 -11.44 18.83
CA ASP A 93 14.50 -12.31 18.57
C ASP A 93 13.28 -11.48 18.15
N LEU A 94 12.45 -12.03 17.25
CA LEU A 94 11.26 -11.32 16.74
C LEU A 94 10.11 -11.28 17.74
N VAL A 95 10.24 -11.95 18.89
CA VAL A 95 9.35 -11.90 20.06
C VAL A 95 10.14 -12.26 21.32
#